data_AF-A0A0K0EE14-F1
#
_entry.id   AF-A0A0K0EE14-F1
#
_cell.length_a   1.000
_cell.length_b   1.000
_cell.length_c   1.000
_cell.angle_alpha   90.00
_cell.angle_beta   90.00
_cell.angle_gamma   90.00
#
_symmetry.space_group_name_H-M   'P 1'
#
loop_
_entity.id
_entity.type
_entity.pdbx_description
1 polymer ?
#
loop_
_entity_poly.entity_id
_entity_poly.type
_entity_poly.pdbx_seq_one_letter_code
_entity_poly.pdbx_strand_id
1 'polypeptide(L)'
;MDTSNYFNNYQQQNNCNILQVTTYHSSNLDPEYLKKLTKAERRKQRRATPKYRTMHASRERIRVESFNNAFAKLRTLLPTLPINKKLSKIEILRISIAYINYLDNLLTL
;
A
#
# COMPACT_ATOMS: atom_id res chain seq x y z
N MET A 1 -14.99 8.12 -12.42
CA MET A 1 -14.62 7.26 -11.26
C MET A 1 -13.95 8.15 -10.23
N ASP A 2 -14.69 8.49 -9.17
CA ASP A 2 -14.32 9.52 -8.20
C ASP A 2 -13.26 8.97 -7.22
N THR A 3 -11.99 9.31 -7.45
CA THR A 3 -10.83 8.74 -6.73
C THR A 3 -10.86 9.05 -5.24
N SER A 4 -11.50 10.15 -4.84
CA SER A 4 -11.66 10.56 -3.45
C SER A 4 -12.48 9.55 -2.66
N ASN A 5 -13.57 9.04 -3.25
CA ASN A 5 -14.45 8.06 -2.61
C ASN A 5 -13.76 6.71 -2.38
N TYR A 6 -12.88 6.28 -3.29
CA TYR A 6 -12.08 5.07 -3.10
C TYR A 6 -11.07 5.24 -1.95
N PHE A 7 -10.32 6.35 -1.92
CA PHE A 7 -9.38 6.60 -0.83
C PHE A 7 -10.09 6.66 0.53
N ASN A 8 -11.22 7.36 0.62
CA ASN A 8 -11.98 7.49 1.87
C ASN A 8 -12.61 6.15 2.31
N ASN A 9 -13.18 5.37 1.39
CA ASN A 9 -13.69 4.03 1.72
C ASN A 9 -12.58 3.09 2.22
N TYR A 10 -11.39 3.16 1.61
CA TYR A 10 -10.23 2.35 2.05
C TYR A 10 -9.72 2.74 3.43
N GLN A 11 -9.73 4.04 3.75
CA GLN A 11 -9.38 4.49 5.10
C GLN A 11 -10.46 4.10 6.11
N GLN A 12 -11.75 4.26 5.77
CA GLN A 12 -12.86 3.94 6.67
C GLN A 12 -12.98 2.45 6.98
N GLN A 13 -12.93 1.58 5.96
CA GLN A 13 -13.08 0.13 6.15
C GLN A 13 -11.95 -0.46 7.02
N ASN A 14 -10.74 0.09 6.93
CA ASN A 14 -9.61 -0.41 7.72
C ASN A 14 -9.52 0.20 9.12
N ASN A 15 -9.91 1.47 9.29
CA ASN A 15 -9.82 2.11 10.59
C ASN A 15 -10.81 1.50 11.61
N CYS A 16 -12.01 1.09 11.15
CA CYS A 16 -13.01 0.49 12.03
C CYS A 16 -12.61 -0.92 12.51
N ASN A 17 -12.07 -1.75 11.62
CA ASN A 17 -11.65 -3.12 11.99
C ASN A 17 -10.41 -3.15 12.90
N ILE A 18 -9.51 -2.16 12.80
CA ILE A 18 -8.31 -2.11 13.66
C ILE A 18 -8.65 -1.80 15.12
N LEU A 19 -9.66 -0.96 15.39
CA LEU A 19 -10.03 -0.63 16.77
C LEU A 19 -10.57 -1.85 17.51
N GLN A 20 -11.40 -2.65 16.84
CA GLN A 20 -12.08 -3.84 17.38
C GLN A 20 -11.09 -4.92 17.84
N VAL A 21 -9.97 -5.07 17.13
CA VAL A 21 -8.98 -6.14 17.38
C VAL A 21 -8.05 -5.78 18.56
N THR A 22 -8.07 -4.56 19.08
CA THR A 22 -7.08 -4.13 20.11
C THR A 22 -7.48 -4.42 21.55
N THR A 23 -8.59 -5.11 21.78
CA THR A 23 -8.97 -5.65 23.09
C THR A 23 -8.15 -6.88 23.50
N TYR A 24 -7.10 -7.26 22.76
CA TYR A 24 -6.09 -8.19 23.25
C TYR A 24 -5.37 -7.61 24.46
N HIS A 25 -5.91 -7.96 25.61
CA HIS A 25 -5.31 -8.09 26.93
C HIS A 25 -3.78 -7.98 26.85
N SER A 26 -3.26 -6.76 26.99
CA SER A 26 -1.82 -6.52 27.00
C SER A 26 -1.31 -6.96 28.35
N SER A 27 -0.97 -8.25 28.42
CA SER A 27 -0.29 -8.97 29.48
C SER A 27 0.58 -8.07 30.37
N ASN A 28 0.12 -7.81 31.59
CA ASN A 28 0.85 -7.83 32.87
C ASN A 28 2.32 -7.35 32.90
N LEU A 29 2.71 -6.35 32.11
CA LEU A 29 3.96 -5.65 32.38
C LEU A 29 3.69 -4.68 33.52
N ASP A 30 4.46 -4.84 34.60
CA ASP A 30 4.45 -3.95 35.75
C ASP A 30 4.59 -2.48 35.28
N PRO A 31 3.61 -1.60 35.58
CA PRO A 31 3.68 -0.19 35.27
C PRO A 31 4.98 0.49 35.77
N GLU A 32 5.57 -0.01 36.85
CA GLU A 32 6.81 0.49 37.42
C GLU A 32 7.99 0.26 36.46
N TYR A 33 8.07 -0.93 35.85
CA TYR A 33 9.09 -1.23 34.84
C TYR A 33 8.96 -0.27 33.65
N LEU A 34 7.73 -0.06 33.14
CA LEU A 34 7.46 0.86 32.02
C LEU A 34 7.97 2.29 32.28
N LYS A 35 7.91 2.78 33.52
CA LYS A 35 8.43 4.10 33.88
C LYS A 35 9.96 4.16 33.81
N LYS A 36 10.67 3.08 34.17
CA LYS A 36 12.13 3.01 34.17
C LYS A 36 12.76 2.88 32.79
N LEU A 37 11.97 2.53 31.76
CA LEU A 37 12.47 2.42 30.40
C LEU A 37 12.94 3.77 29.84
N THR A 38 14.09 3.72 29.19
CA THR A 38 14.59 4.77 28.31
C THR A 38 13.61 5.04 27.16
N LYS A 39 13.71 6.22 26.55
CA LYS A 39 12.89 6.60 25.38
C LYS A 39 13.04 5.60 24.21
N ALA A 40 14.23 5.04 24.01
CA ALA A 40 14.49 4.06 22.97
C ALA A 40 13.77 2.73 23.26
N GLU A 41 13.83 2.24 24.50
CA GLU A 41 13.14 1.01 24.92
C GLU A 41 11.63 1.15 24.81
N ARG A 42 11.04 2.28 25.24
CA ARG A 42 9.61 2.53 25.08
C ARG A 42 9.17 2.49 23.62
N ARG A 43 9.99 3.04 22.70
CA ARG A 43 9.74 2.97 21.25
C ARG A 43 9.81 1.53 20.74
N LYS A 44 10.79 0.75 21.19
CA LYS A 44 10.94 -0.67 20.85
C LYS A 44 9.72 -1.48 21.32
N GLN A 45 9.30 -1.30 22.58
CA GLN A 45 8.13 -1.97 23.15
C GLN A 45 6.85 -1.62 22.38
N ARG A 46 6.60 -0.32 22.12
CA ARG A 46 5.43 0.12 21.33
C ARG A 46 5.40 -0.55 19.95
N ARG A 47 6.54 -0.64 19.29
CA ARG A 47 6.68 -1.27 17.96
C ARG A 47 6.48 -2.78 17.98
N ALA A 48 6.76 -3.44 19.11
CA ALA A 48 6.54 -4.86 19.29
C ALA A 48 5.07 -5.22 19.54
N THR A 49 4.23 -4.26 19.93
CA THR A 49 2.80 -4.52 20.19
C THR A 49 2.09 -5.09 18.95
N PRO A 50 1.18 -6.06 19.11
CA PRO A 50 0.34 -6.56 18.01
C PRO A 50 -0.39 -5.42 17.28
N LYS A 51 -0.95 -4.46 18.05
CA LYS A 51 -1.60 -3.25 17.52
C LYS A 51 -0.72 -2.50 16.53
N TYR A 52 0.50 -2.14 16.92
CA TYR A 52 1.41 -1.41 16.03
C TYR A 52 1.76 -2.22 14.79
N ARG A 53 2.06 -3.51 14.94
CA ARG A 53 2.43 -4.39 13.82
C ARG A 53 1.31 -4.53 12.80
N THR A 54 0.08 -4.77 13.24
CA THR A 54 -1.09 -4.87 12.37
C THR A 54 -1.38 -3.55 11.67
N MET A 55 -1.31 -2.42 12.38
CA MET A 55 -1.47 -1.09 11.77
C MET A 55 -0.40 -0.81 10.71
N HIS A 56 0.85 -1.16 10.99
CA HIS A 56 1.95 -0.97 10.05
C HIS A 56 1.80 -1.86 8.80
N ALA A 57 1.43 -3.13 9.00
CA ALA A 57 1.17 -4.06 7.90
C ALA A 57 0.00 -3.59 7.02
N SER A 58 -1.08 -3.09 7.63
CA SER A 58 -2.23 -2.52 6.90
C SER A 58 -1.81 -1.31 6.05
N ARG A 59 -1.04 -0.37 6.62
CA ARG A 59 -0.50 0.78 5.87
C ARG A 59 0.34 0.36 4.68
N GLU A 60 1.21 -0.63 4.87
CA GLU A 60 2.06 -1.13 3.79
C GLU A 60 1.24 -1.83 2.70
N ARG A 61 0.20 -2.58 3.07
CA ARG A 61 -0.73 -3.19 2.11
C ARG A 61 -1.40 -2.12 1.24
N ILE A 62 -1.92 -1.05 1.84
CA ILE A 62 -2.56 0.06 1.13
C ILE A 62 -1.57 0.75 0.18
N ARG A 63 -0.33 0.97 0.61
CA ARG A 63 0.73 1.56 -0.22
C ARG A 63 1.04 0.69 -1.45
N VAL A 64 1.12 -0.63 -1.28
CA VAL A 64 1.38 -1.56 -2.38
C VAL A 64 0.17 -1.66 -3.32
N GLU A 65 -1.04 -1.64 -2.78
CA GLU A 65 -2.28 -1.66 -3.57
C GLU A 65 -2.41 -0.40 -4.44
N SER A 66 -2.15 0.78 -3.90
CA SER A 66 -2.18 2.02 -4.67
C SER A 66 -1.15 2.00 -5.81
N PHE A 67 0.05 1.48 -5.54
CA PHE A 67 1.09 1.26 -6.55
C PHE A 67 0.64 0.28 -7.64
N ASN A 68 0.05 -0.86 -7.26
CA ASN A 68 -0.43 -1.86 -8.21
C ASN A 68 -1.62 -1.33 -9.05
N ASN A 69 -2.50 -0.53 -8.46
CA ASN A 69 -3.61 0.13 -9.18
C ASN A 69 -3.09 1.11 -10.25
N ALA A 70 -1.99 1.83 -9.97
CA ALA A 70 -1.34 2.67 -10.97
C ALA A 70 -0.80 1.84 -12.15
N PHE A 71 -0.14 0.70 -11.87
CA PHE A 71 0.29 -0.25 -12.91
C PHE A 71 -0.88 -0.83 -13.70
N ALA A 72 -2.00 -1.14 -13.05
CA ALA A 72 -3.20 -1.65 -13.72
C ALA A 72 -3.77 -0.60 -14.70
N LYS A 73 -3.87 0.67 -14.29
CA LYS A 73 -4.29 1.77 -15.15
C LYS A 73 -3.34 2.01 -16.32
N LEU A 74 -2.03 2.00 -16.07
CA LEU A 74 -1.05 2.15 -17.15
C LEU A 74 -1.22 1.03 -18.18
N ARG A 75 -1.42 -0.21 -17.73
CA ARG A 75 -1.58 -1.37 -18.59
C ARG A 75 -2.84 -1.31 -19.48
N THR A 76 -3.91 -0.63 -19.08
CA THR A 76 -5.09 -0.45 -19.96
C THR A 76 -4.84 0.52 -21.11
N LEU A 77 -3.79 1.33 -21.06
CA LEU A 77 -3.41 2.27 -22.12
C LEU A 77 -2.46 1.65 -23.15
N LEU A 78 -1.95 0.43 -22.90
CA LEU A 78 -0.93 -0.18 -23.74
C LEU A 78 -1.54 -0.97 -24.90
N PRO A 79 -1.05 -0.79 -26.14
CA PRO A 79 -1.53 -1.53 -27.30
C PRO A 79 -1.01 -2.97 -27.27
N THR A 80 -1.79 -3.90 -26.73
CA THR A 80 -1.42 -5.32 -26.64
C THR A 80 -2.51 -6.24 -27.12
N LEU A 81 -2.11 -7.41 -27.65
CA LEU A 81 -3.01 -8.50 -28.02
C LEU A 81 -2.71 -9.77 -27.19
N PRO A 82 -3.74 -10.42 -26.61
CA PRO A 82 -5.10 -9.89 -26.46
C PRO A 82 -5.13 -8.65 -25.54
N ILE A 83 -6.18 -7.82 -25.61
CA ILE A 83 -6.29 -6.55 -24.85
C ILE A 83 -6.15 -6.77 -23.33
N ASN A 84 -6.48 -7.96 -22.84
CA ASN A 84 -6.37 -8.36 -21.43
C ASN A 84 -5.07 -9.13 -21.09
N LYS A 85 -4.09 -9.22 -22.00
CA LYS A 85 -2.83 -9.98 -21.86
C LYS A 85 -2.13 -9.69 -20.54
N LYS A 86 -1.87 -10.73 -19.73
CA LYS A 86 -1.18 -10.65 -18.42
C LYS A 86 0.30 -10.26 -18.56
N LEU A 87 0.56 -8.95 -18.56
CA LEU A 87 1.89 -8.34 -18.49
C LEU A 87 2.41 -8.25 -17.05
N SER A 88 3.69 -8.54 -16.88
CA SER A 88 4.49 -8.23 -15.69
C SER A 88 4.83 -6.74 -15.58
N LYS A 89 5.33 -6.31 -14.41
CA LYS A 89 5.71 -4.91 -14.17
C LYS A 89 6.81 -4.43 -15.12
N ILE A 90 7.80 -5.28 -15.40
CA ILE A 90 8.90 -4.93 -16.32
C ILE A 90 8.42 -4.83 -17.76
N GLU A 91 7.52 -5.71 -18.21
CA GLU A 91 6.93 -5.64 -19.55
C GLU A 91 6.09 -4.37 -19.72
N ILE A 92 5.28 -4.02 -18.71
CA ILE A 92 4.50 -2.77 -18.72
C ILE A 92 5.43 -1.57 -18.94
N LEU A 93 6.54 -1.48 -18.20
CA LEU A 93 7.49 -0.37 -18.36
C LEU A 93 8.13 -0.35 -19.76
N ARG A 94 8.58 -1.51 -20.25
CA ARG A 94 9.21 -1.62 -21.57
C ARG A 94 8.26 -1.22 -22.70
N ILE A 95 7.04 -1.75 -22.67
CA ILE A 95 6.02 -1.45 -23.69
C ILE A 95 5.58 0.02 -23.58
N SER A 96 5.50 0.59 -22.38
CA SER A 96 5.17 2.01 -22.21
C SER A 96 6.19 2.92 -22.91
N ILE A 97 7.49 2.66 -22.68
CA ILE A 97 8.57 3.41 -23.33
C ILE A 97 8.50 3.24 -24.86
N ALA A 98 8.36 2.00 -25.32
CA ALA A 98 8.25 1.71 -26.75
C ALA A 98 7.04 2.41 -27.39
N TYR A 99 5.90 2.45 -26.69
CA TYR A 99 4.68 3.07 -27.20
C TYR A 99 4.78 4.59 -27.26
N ILE A 100 5.39 5.24 -26.27
CA ILE A 100 5.69 6.68 -26.32
C ILE A 100 6.54 6.99 -27.56
N ASN A 101 7.67 6.29 -27.73
CA ASN A 101 8.55 6.49 -28.89
C ASN A 101 7.84 6.25 -30.22
N TYR A 102 6.94 5.26 -30.28
CA TYR A 102 6.15 4.99 -31.47
C TYR A 102 5.22 6.16 -31.82
N LEU A 103 4.53 6.73 -30.83
CA LEU A 103 3.66 7.89 -31.02
C LEU A 103 4.45 9.13 -31.44
N ASP A 104 5.61 9.38 -30.83
CA ASP A 104 6.49 10.51 -31.19
C ASP A 104 6.97 10.43 -32.64
N ASN A 105 7.32 9.22 -33.10
CA ASN A 105 7.72 8.99 -34.49
C ASN A 105 6.56 9.20 -35.47
N LEU A 106 5.32 8.86 -35.11
CA LEU A 106 4.15 9.11 -35.95
C LEU A 106 3.81 10.59 -36.10
N LEU A 107 4.16 11.43 -35.13
CA LEU A 107 3.95 12.88 -35.20
C LEU A 107 5.03 13.61 -35.99
N THR A 108 6.17 12.97 -36.20
CA THR A 108 7.31 13.53 -36.94
C THR A 108 7.31 13.12 -38.41
N LEU A 109 6.51 12.13 -38.77
CA LEU A 109 6.31 11.65 -40.13
C LEU A 109 5.29 12.54 -40.87
#